data_AF-A0A951JBE1-F1
#
_entry.id   AF-A0A951JBE1-F1
#
_cell.length_a   1.000
_cell.length_b   1.000
_cell.length_c   1.000
_cell.angle_alpha   90.00
_cell.angle_beta   90.00
_cell.angle_gamma   90.00
#
_symmetry.space_group_name_H-M   'P 1'
#
loop_
_entity.id
_entity.type
_entity.pdbx_description
1 polymer ?
#
loop_
_entity_poly.entity_id
_entity_poly.type
_entity_poly.pdbx_seq_one_letter_code
_entity_poly.pdbx_strand_id
1 'polypeptide(L)'
;MKHPDEGRLQALMDDELAQDEARETGAHVDGCAECGRRLQAMSSRAANVASALAALDATPPAARVRQRVLLEAERRGVAGAGGMGAHAPLRGRGADGGADGSPERARRAPSRRWLGIPAEALPRAAAIALLLAGGAAAAALPGSPLRSWIADDGEGAAPEGAEAAPAAIQAQSDEVGVRIAPAEGRLRIVLDGLPAGAEVLVTRISGAATAGVYAPDGARFRSGDGLLEVGTQRGPVRVELPRNVVAIVSVGGRVWVESDVSGLRTPGPLVERDDERALFRVR
;
A
#
# COMPACT_ATOMS: atom_id res chain seq x y z
N MET A 1 -37.54 12.90 -7.52
CA MET A 1 -36.51 13.89 -7.92
C MET A 1 -35.41 13.13 -8.65
N LYS A 2 -34.78 13.71 -9.67
CA LYS A 2 -33.70 13.05 -10.41
C LYS A 2 -32.38 13.27 -9.65
N HIS A 3 -31.66 12.19 -9.33
CA HIS A 3 -30.35 12.29 -8.71
C HIS A 3 -29.32 12.86 -9.70
N PRO A 4 -28.37 13.70 -9.26
CA PRO A 4 -27.24 14.09 -10.09
C PRO A 4 -26.42 12.85 -10.47
N ASP A 5 -25.91 12.83 -11.70
CA ASP A 5 -24.98 11.79 -12.14
C ASP A 5 -23.62 11.92 -11.41
N GLU A 6 -22.80 10.87 -11.54
CA GLU A 6 -21.50 10.82 -10.87
C GLU A 6 -20.54 11.92 -11.33
N GLY A 7 -20.56 12.28 -12.62
CA GLY A 7 -19.72 13.32 -13.17
C GLY A 7 -20.02 14.68 -12.55
N ARG A 8 -21.31 15.00 -12.35
CA ARG A 8 -21.73 16.23 -11.67
C ARG A 8 -21.36 16.24 -10.18
N LEU A 9 -21.43 15.11 -9.49
CA LEU A 9 -20.95 14.99 -8.11
C LEU A 9 -19.43 15.15 -8.01
N GLN A 10 -18.68 14.60 -8.98
CA GLN A 10 -17.24 14.77 -9.05
C GLN A 10 -16.85 16.22 -9.34
N ALA A 11 -17.48 16.87 -10.32
CA ALA A 11 -17.25 18.28 -10.61
C ALA A 11 -17.59 19.19 -9.41
N LEU A 12 -18.60 18.84 -8.61
CA LEU A 12 -18.88 19.54 -7.34
C LEU A 12 -17.74 19.37 -6.33
N MET A 13 -17.18 18.15 -6.20
CA MET A 13 -16.07 17.85 -5.28
C MET A 13 -14.78 18.57 -5.67
N ASP A 14 -14.54 18.73 -6.97
CA ASP A 14 -13.32 19.34 -7.53
C ASP A 14 -13.46 20.87 -7.73
N ASP A 15 -14.58 21.48 -7.31
CA ASP A 15 -14.92 22.90 -7.47
C ASP A 15 -14.92 23.36 -8.95
N GLU A 16 -15.30 22.45 -9.86
CA GLU A 16 -15.34 22.68 -11.32
C GLU A 16 -16.72 23.10 -11.85
N LEU A 17 -17.77 23.04 -11.01
CA LEU A 17 -19.11 23.47 -11.40
C LEU A 17 -19.24 25.00 -11.43
N ALA A 18 -20.08 25.50 -12.35
CA ALA A 18 -20.49 26.91 -12.31
C ALA A 18 -21.22 27.21 -10.99
N GLN A 19 -21.06 28.43 -10.46
CA GLN A 19 -21.54 28.78 -9.11
C GLN A 19 -23.02 28.45 -8.86
N ASP A 20 -23.89 28.70 -9.83
CA ASP A 20 -25.33 28.41 -9.70
C ASP A 20 -25.61 26.89 -9.72
N GLU A 21 -24.89 26.13 -10.55
CA GLU A 21 -24.97 24.67 -10.60
C GLU A 21 -24.42 24.01 -9.33
N ALA A 22 -23.33 24.55 -8.78
CA ALA A 22 -22.77 24.10 -7.51
C ALA A 22 -23.75 24.33 -6.36
N ARG A 23 -24.42 25.50 -6.32
CA ARG A 23 -25.44 25.82 -5.31
C ARG A 23 -26.64 24.87 -5.39
N GLU A 24 -27.15 24.61 -6.60
CA GLU A 24 -28.27 23.69 -6.80
C GLU A 24 -27.90 22.24 -6.44
N THR A 25 -26.75 21.77 -6.91
CA THR A 25 -26.28 20.39 -6.66
C THR A 25 -25.95 20.20 -5.18
N GLY A 26 -25.33 21.20 -4.53
CA GLY A 26 -25.08 21.20 -3.09
C GLY A 26 -26.37 21.13 -2.27
N ALA A 27 -27.35 21.98 -2.57
CA ALA A 27 -28.65 21.94 -1.90
C ALA A 27 -29.37 20.59 -2.03
N HIS A 28 -29.22 19.92 -3.19
CA HIS A 28 -29.73 18.57 -3.37
C HIS A 28 -28.99 17.55 -2.49
N VAL A 29 -27.66 17.58 -2.47
CA VAL A 29 -26.84 16.68 -1.65
C VAL A 29 -27.17 16.83 -0.16
N ASP A 30 -27.36 18.07 0.29
CA ASP A 30 -27.75 18.37 1.68
C ASP A 30 -29.14 17.83 2.04
N GLY A 31 -30.07 17.81 1.08
CA GLY A 31 -31.43 17.29 1.25
C GLY A 31 -31.61 15.80 0.97
N CYS A 32 -30.63 15.14 0.33
CA CYS A 32 -30.74 13.76 -0.14
C CYS A 32 -29.65 12.87 0.48
N ALA A 33 -30.04 12.06 1.48
CA ALA A 33 -29.12 11.18 2.21
C ALA A 33 -28.35 10.18 1.32
N GLU A 34 -28.94 9.74 0.20
CA GLU A 34 -28.28 8.84 -0.75
C GLU A 34 -27.14 9.53 -1.49
N CYS A 35 -27.39 10.72 -2.04
CA CYS A 35 -26.36 11.53 -2.71
C CYS A 35 -25.27 11.96 -1.72
N GLY A 36 -25.63 12.28 -0.47
CA GLY A 36 -24.68 12.56 0.60
C GLY A 36 -23.72 11.38 0.87
N ARG A 37 -24.24 10.15 0.99
CA ARG A 37 -23.40 8.95 1.16
C ARG A 37 -22.51 8.70 -0.06
N ARG A 38 -23.03 8.91 -1.28
CA ARG A 38 -22.25 8.73 -2.51
C ARG A 38 -21.08 9.72 -2.58
N LEU A 39 -21.32 10.99 -2.31
CA LEU A 39 -20.28 12.02 -2.27
C LEU A 39 -19.23 11.74 -1.17
N GLN A 40 -19.67 11.30 0.02
CA GLN A 40 -18.76 10.91 1.11
C GLN A 40 -17.90 9.68 0.74
N ALA A 41 -18.45 8.70 0.03
CA ALA A 41 -17.70 7.54 -0.44
C ALA A 41 -16.65 7.94 -1.49
N MET A 42 -16.99 8.85 -2.42
CA MET A 42 -16.05 9.40 -3.39
C MET A 42 -14.91 10.17 -2.71
N SER A 43 -15.22 11.08 -1.79
CA SER A 43 -14.22 11.88 -1.08
C SER A 43 -13.31 11.03 -0.20
N SER A 44 -13.86 9.99 0.45
CA SER A 44 -13.06 9.04 1.25
C SER A 44 -12.05 8.26 0.39
N ARG A 45 -12.44 7.85 -0.83
CA ARG A 45 -11.54 7.19 -1.78
C ARG A 45 -10.44 8.14 -2.25
N ALA A 46 -10.80 9.39 -2.61
CA ALA A 46 -9.83 10.41 -3.00
C ALA A 46 -8.82 10.71 -1.86
N ALA A 47 -9.30 10.85 -0.62
CA ALA A 47 -8.45 11.07 0.55
C ALA A 47 -7.47 9.91 0.80
N ASN A 48 -7.90 8.66 0.60
CA ASN A 48 -7.03 7.50 0.72
C ASN A 48 -5.89 7.52 -0.31
N VAL A 49 -6.20 7.85 -1.57
CA VAL A 49 -5.19 7.96 -2.65
C VAL A 49 -4.22 9.10 -2.35
N ALA A 50 -4.72 10.28 -1.98
CA ALA A 50 -3.90 11.42 -1.61
C ALA A 50 -2.95 11.10 -0.44
N SER A 51 -3.45 10.41 0.59
CA SER A 51 -2.63 9.97 1.73
C SER A 51 -1.54 8.97 1.30
N ALA A 52 -1.84 8.06 0.37
CA ALA A 52 -0.86 7.11 -0.13
C ALA A 52 0.24 7.80 -0.94
N LEU A 53 -0.12 8.78 -1.78
CA LEU A 53 0.85 9.56 -2.55
C LEU A 53 1.72 10.43 -1.62
N ALA A 54 1.13 11.08 -0.62
CA ALA A 54 1.89 11.84 0.38
C ALA A 54 2.91 10.98 1.13
N ALA A 55 2.60 9.70 1.37
CA ALA A 55 3.54 8.77 1.98
C ALA A 55 4.74 8.43 1.06
N LEU A 56 4.57 8.48 -0.27
CA LEU A 56 5.65 8.29 -1.24
C LEU A 56 6.52 9.54 -1.41
N ASP A 57 5.92 10.72 -1.28
CA ASP A 57 6.64 12.00 -1.36
C ASP A 57 7.44 12.33 -0.09
N ALA A 58 7.14 11.66 1.02
CA ALA A 58 7.89 11.81 2.26
C ALA A 58 9.37 11.45 2.03
N THR A 59 10.24 12.47 2.12
CA THR A 59 11.69 12.27 1.97
C THR A 59 12.16 11.34 3.09
N PRO A 60 12.70 10.15 2.76
CA PRO A 60 13.15 9.23 3.79
C PRO A 60 14.28 9.89 4.58
N PRO A 61 14.32 9.74 5.91
CA PRO A 61 15.35 10.37 6.72
C PRO A 61 16.73 9.90 6.26
N ALA A 62 17.58 10.84 5.84
CA ALA A 62 18.87 10.55 5.20
C ALA A 62 19.76 9.62 6.04
N ALA A 63 19.63 9.67 7.37
CA ALA A 63 20.31 8.75 8.28
C ALA A 63 19.93 7.28 8.04
N ARG A 64 18.63 6.97 7.87
CA ARG A 64 18.17 5.60 7.59
C ARG A 64 18.61 5.13 6.22
N VAL A 65 18.57 6.00 5.22
CA VAL A 65 19.05 5.69 3.86
C VAL A 65 20.54 5.36 3.88
N ARG A 66 21.37 6.19 4.53
CA ARG A 66 22.81 5.95 4.69
C ARG A 66 23.09 4.63 5.39
N GLN A 67 22.42 4.36 6.51
CA GLN A 67 22.60 3.11 7.25
C GLN A 67 22.24 1.89 6.39
N ARG A 68 21.15 1.96 5.61
CA ARG A 68 20.74 0.87 4.72
C ARG A 68 21.76 0.64 3.60
N VAL A 69 22.29 1.72 3.01
CA VAL A 69 23.34 1.64 1.97
C VAL A 69 24.63 1.01 2.53
N LEU A 70 25.04 1.37 3.74
CA LEU A 70 26.21 0.76 4.40
C LEU A 70 26.01 -0.74 4.64
N LEU A 71 24.88 -1.14 5.22
CA LEU A 71 24.54 -2.55 5.44
C LEU A 71 24.46 -3.35 4.13
N GLU A 72 24.10 -2.69 3.03
CA GLU A 72 24.02 -3.34 1.72
C GLU A 72 25.39 -3.40 1.03
N ALA A 73 26.27 -2.42 1.24
CA ALA A 73 27.67 -2.47 0.81
C ALA A 73 28.45 -3.58 1.54
N GLU A 74 28.21 -3.76 2.84
CA GLU A 74 28.74 -4.87 3.63
C GLU A 74 28.26 -6.22 3.09
N ARG A 75 26.94 -6.35 2.85
CA ARG A 75 26.34 -7.59 2.33
C ARG A 75 26.78 -7.93 0.91
N ARG A 76 27.01 -6.94 0.06
CA ARG A 76 27.52 -7.15 -1.30
C ARG A 76 29.01 -7.52 -1.33
N GLY A 77 29.66 -7.64 -0.17
CA GLY A 77 31.04 -8.06 -0.13
C GLY A 77 31.93 -7.08 -0.88
N VAL A 78 31.75 -5.77 -0.68
CA VAL A 78 32.79 -4.78 -1.02
C VAL A 78 33.96 -4.90 -0.02
N ALA A 79 34.35 -6.13 0.30
CA ALA A 79 35.66 -6.52 0.75
C ALA A 79 36.52 -6.68 -0.51
N GLY A 80 36.88 -5.56 -1.14
CA GLY A 80 37.59 -5.61 -2.42
C GLY A 80 38.18 -4.31 -2.95
N ALA A 81 38.23 -3.23 -2.16
CA ALA A 81 38.97 -2.02 -2.53
C ALA A 81 40.39 -1.99 -1.92
N GLY A 82 40.94 -3.17 -1.55
CA GLY A 82 42.35 -3.34 -1.19
C GLY A 82 43.27 -3.61 -2.39
N GLY A 83 42.72 -3.66 -3.60
CA GLY A 83 43.43 -4.02 -4.83
C GLY A 83 43.66 -2.86 -5.80
N MET A 84 43.76 -1.61 -5.33
CA MET A 84 44.46 -0.60 -6.13
C MET A 84 45.95 -0.89 -6.00
N GLY A 85 46.39 -1.81 -6.85
CA GLY A 85 47.79 -2.14 -7.03
C GLY A 85 48.60 -0.86 -7.08
N ALA A 86 49.58 -0.77 -6.20
CA ALA A 86 50.65 0.19 -6.30
C ALA A 86 51.13 0.18 -7.76
N HIS A 87 50.89 1.27 -8.47
CA HIS A 87 51.65 1.57 -9.67
C HIS A 87 53.11 1.57 -9.22
N ALA A 88 53.80 0.49 -9.57
CA ALA A 88 55.22 0.35 -9.36
C ALA A 88 55.90 1.60 -9.95
N PRO A 89 56.83 2.23 -9.23
CA PRO A 89 57.63 3.29 -9.83
C PRO A 89 58.42 2.67 -10.97
N LEU A 90 58.12 3.09 -12.20
CA LEU A 90 58.95 2.83 -13.38
C LEU A 90 60.32 3.47 -13.11
N ARG A 91 61.23 2.69 -12.49
CA ARG A 91 62.65 2.99 -12.43
C ARG A 91 63.17 2.99 -13.86
N GLY A 92 63.81 4.09 -14.21
CA GLY A 92 64.36 4.35 -15.53
C GLY A 92 65.35 3.31 -16.01
N ARG A 93 65.40 3.16 -17.33
CA ARG A 93 66.55 2.63 -18.04
C ARG A 93 66.55 3.19 -19.46
N GLY A 94 67.68 3.78 -19.83
CA GLY A 94 68.07 3.97 -21.22
C GLY A 94 67.84 5.38 -21.77
N ALA A 95 68.85 6.22 -21.59
CA ALA A 95 69.24 7.14 -22.64
C ALA A 95 69.60 6.32 -23.89
N ASP A 96 69.15 6.77 -25.06
CA ASP A 96 70.05 7.12 -26.19
C ASP A 96 69.23 7.60 -27.40
N GLY A 97 69.58 8.82 -27.84
CA GLY A 97 69.68 9.20 -29.25
C GLY A 97 68.41 9.33 -30.10
N GLY A 98 68.11 10.57 -30.53
CA GLY A 98 67.36 10.77 -31.78
C GLY A 98 66.58 12.08 -31.83
N ALA A 99 67.28 13.17 -32.14
CA ALA A 99 66.65 14.37 -32.68
C ALA A 99 66.01 14.05 -34.03
N ASP A 100 64.74 14.42 -34.25
CA ASP A 100 64.42 15.41 -35.27
C ASP A 100 62.94 15.83 -35.22
N GLY A 101 62.69 17.03 -35.73
CA GLY A 101 61.55 17.88 -35.39
C GLY A 101 60.17 17.45 -35.87
N SER A 102 59.14 17.94 -35.17
CA SER A 102 58.16 18.88 -35.76
C SER A 102 57.13 19.34 -34.73
N PRO A 103 56.64 20.60 -34.83
CA PRO A 103 55.79 21.23 -33.83
C PRO A 103 54.29 21.08 -34.15
N GLU A 104 53.47 21.32 -33.11
CA GLU A 104 52.14 21.94 -33.18
C GLU A 104 51.13 21.47 -34.25
N ARG A 105 50.06 20.80 -33.80
CA ARG A 105 48.73 21.47 -33.68
C ARG A 105 47.65 20.57 -33.08
N ALA A 106 47.04 21.13 -32.03
CA ALA A 106 45.61 21.14 -31.68
C ALA A 106 44.81 19.83 -31.89
N ARG A 107 44.52 19.10 -30.80
CA ARG A 107 43.32 19.31 -29.95
C ARG A 107 42.03 19.47 -30.75
N ARG A 108 41.22 18.41 -30.78
CA ARG A 108 39.76 18.44 -30.62
C ARG A 108 39.24 17.01 -30.37
N ALA A 109 39.14 16.65 -29.09
CA ALA A 109 38.26 15.56 -28.67
C ALA A 109 36.81 16.06 -28.72
N PRO A 110 35.85 15.27 -29.22
CA PRO A 110 34.46 15.71 -29.33
C PRO A 110 33.81 15.77 -27.94
N SER A 111 33.57 16.99 -27.47
CA SER A 111 32.77 17.25 -26.28
C SER A 111 31.30 16.88 -26.54
N ARG A 112 30.90 15.69 -26.10
CA ARG A 112 29.48 15.32 -25.92
C ARG A 112 28.92 16.10 -24.73
N ARG A 113 28.59 17.38 -24.96
CA ARG A 113 27.71 18.19 -24.12
C ARG A 113 26.45 18.48 -24.95
N TRP A 114 25.57 17.49 -25.02
CA TRP A 114 24.22 17.69 -25.54
C TRP A 114 23.28 17.11 -24.48
N LEU A 115 22.44 17.98 -23.92
CA LEU A 115 21.54 17.82 -22.77
C LEU A 115 22.20 18.01 -21.39
N GLY A 116 22.14 19.25 -20.91
CA GLY A 116 22.46 19.65 -19.53
C GLY A 116 21.43 19.12 -18.54
N ILE A 117 21.49 17.82 -18.27
CA ILE A 117 20.70 17.17 -17.23
C ILE A 117 21.65 16.93 -16.03
N PRO A 118 21.34 17.46 -14.83
CA PRO A 118 22.18 17.22 -13.66
C PRO A 118 22.22 15.72 -13.33
N ALA A 119 23.41 15.20 -13.01
CA ALA A 119 23.65 13.77 -12.74
C ALA A 119 22.82 13.21 -11.57
N GLU A 120 22.22 14.07 -10.76
CA GLU A 120 21.35 13.73 -9.63
C GLU A 120 19.90 13.39 -10.05
N ALA A 121 19.52 13.61 -11.31
CA ALA A 121 18.16 13.32 -11.82
C ALA A 121 18.02 11.96 -12.54
N LEU A 122 19.14 11.28 -12.83
CA LEU A 122 19.14 10.04 -13.60
C LEU A 122 18.44 8.81 -12.95
N PRO A 123 18.37 8.61 -11.61
CA PRO A 123 17.65 7.46 -11.08
C PRO A 123 16.12 7.62 -11.09
N ARG A 124 15.58 8.83 -11.31
CA ARG A 124 14.12 9.08 -11.33
C ARG A 124 13.49 8.84 -12.71
N ALA A 125 14.21 9.08 -13.80
CA ALA A 125 13.67 8.87 -15.15
C ALA A 125 13.56 7.39 -15.54
N ALA A 126 14.45 6.52 -15.03
CA ALA A 126 14.43 5.09 -15.33
C ALA A 126 13.21 4.36 -14.71
N ALA A 127 12.72 4.81 -13.55
CA ALA A 127 11.55 4.23 -12.91
C ALA A 127 10.24 4.54 -13.67
N ILE A 128 10.12 5.76 -14.22
CA ILE A 128 8.94 6.18 -15.00
C ILE A 128 8.92 5.46 -16.36
N ALA A 129 10.08 5.26 -17.00
CA ALA A 129 10.17 4.51 -18.25
C ALA A 129 9.86 3.01 -18.08
N LEU A 130 10.25 2.39 -16.96
CA LEU A 130 9.89 1.00 -16.64
C LEU A 130 8.39 0.82 -16.32
N LEU A 131 7.75 1.84 -15.72
CA LEU A 131 6.31 1.83 -15.44
C LEU A 131 5.45 2.02 -16.71
N LEU A 132 5.92 2.82 -17.67
CA LEU A 132 5.19 3.09 -18.91
C LEU A 132 5.45 2.04 -20.02
N ALA A 133 6.63 1.41 -20.06
CA ALA A 133 6.95 0.41 -21.08
C ALA A 133 6.42 -1.01 -20.78
N GLY A 134 5.99 -1.29 -19.54
CA GLY A 134 5.47 -2.62 -19.15
C GLY A 134 3.99 -2.88 -19.47
N GLY A 135 3.25 -1.89 -19.98
CA GLY A 135 1.78 -1.96 -20.09
C GLY A 135 1.22 -2.68 -21.32
N ALA A 136 2.01 -2.93 -22.37
CA ALA A 136 1.45 -3.36 -23.67
C ALA A 136 1.51 -4.88 -23.95
N ALA A 137 2.12 -5.70 -23.08
CA ALA A 137 2.33 -7.14 -23.34
C ALA A 137 1.60 -8.09 -22.37
N ALA A 138 0.64 -7.60 -21.57
CA ALA A 138 -0.08 -8.40 -20.58
C ALA A 138 -1.51 -8.79 -20.99
N ALA A 139 -1.87 -8.65 -22.28
CA ALA A 139 -3.23 -8.96 -22.76
C ALA A 139 -3.47 -10.45 -23.08
N ALA A 140 -2.44 -11.30 -23.03
CA ALA A 140 -2.52 -12.70 -23.46
C ALA A 140 -2.36 -13.76 -22.34
N LEU A 141 -2.24 -13.36 -21.08
CA LEU A 141 -2.17 -14.31 -19.95
C LEU A 141 -3.56 -14.57 -19.35
N PRO A 142 -4.07 -15.82 -19.41
CA PRO A 142 -5.30 -16.19 -18.71
C PRO A 142 -5.08 -16.11 -17.19
N GLY A 143 -5.96 -15.39 -16.48
CA GLY A 143 -5.93 -15.29 -15.01
C GLY A 143 -5.47 -13.96 -14.41
N SER A 144 -5.27 -12.90 -15.21
CA SER A 144 -4.89 -11.58 -14.68
C SER A 144 -6.08 -10.86 -13.99
N PRO A 145 -5.91 -10.38 -12.74
CA PRO A 145 -6.95 -9.69 -11.96
C PRO A 145 -7.33 -8.30 -12.51
N LEU A 146 -6.64 -7.79 -13.55
CA LEU A 146 -7.00 -6.54 -14.20
C LEU A 146 -8.29 -6.63 -15.04
N ARG A 147 -8.71 -7.85 -15.45
CA ARG A 147 -9.95 -8.01 -16.24
C ARG A 147 -11.22 -7.74 -15.43
N SER A 148 -11.23 -8.00 -14.12
CA SER A 148 -12.42 -7.75 -13.30
C SER A 148 -12.71 -6.26 -13.12
N TRP A 149 -11.70 -5.40 -13.25
CA TRP A 149 -11.88 -3.95 -13.12
C TRP A 149 -12.34 -3.28 -14.42
N ILE A 150 -12.05 -3.88 -15.59
CA ILE A 150 -12.46 -3.35 -16.90
C ILE A 150 -13.83 -3.88 -17.32
N ALA A 151 -14.26 -5.02 -16.77
CA ALA A 151 -15.55 -5.63 -17.11
C ALA A 151 -16.76 -5.01 -16.40
N ASP A 152 -16.57 -4.01 -15.52
CA ASP A 152 -17.67 -3.45 -14.70
C ASP A 152 -18.32 -2.19 -15.30
N ASP A 153 -17.87 -1.71 -16.48
CA ASP A 153 -18.41 -0.50 -17.14
C ASP A 153 -19.22 -0.78 -18.42
N GLY A 154 -19.74 -2.00 -18.61
CA GLY A 154 -20.43 -2.37 -19.85
C GLY A 154 -21.82 -2.98 -19.65
N GLU A 155 -22.87 -2.17 -19.84
CA GLU A 155 -24.22 -2.64 -20.16
C GLU A 155 -24.17 -3.72 -21.26
N GLY A 156 -24.66 -4.93 -20.96
CA GLY A 156 -24.73 -5.99 -21.98
C GLY A 156 -25.22 -7.35 -21.47
N ALA A 157 -26.54 -7.56 -21.61
CA ALA A 157 -27.23 -8.85 -21.72
C ALA A 157 -27.12 -9.86 -20.56
N ALA A 158 -28.25 -10.07 -19.88
CA ALA A 158 -28.47 -11.11 -18.90
C ALA A 158 -28.33 -12.53 -19.49
N PRO A 159 -27.62 -13.44 -18.81
CA PRO A 159 -27.93 -14.86 -18.86
C PRO A 159 -28.83 -15.24 -17.68
N GLU A 160 -30.05 -15.67 -17.99
CA GLU A 160 -30.88 -16.47 -17.08
C GLU A 160 -30.16 -17.79 -16.78
N GLY A 161 -29.95 -18.09 -15.49
CA GLY A 161 -29.40 -19.36 -15.04
C GLY A 161 -28.08 -19.25 -14.30
N ALA A 162 -28.08 -18.58 -13.15
CA ALA A 162 -26.99 -18.68 -12.18
C ALA A 162 -27.58 -19.10 -10.82
N GLU A 163 -27.29 -20.34 -10.49
CA GLU A 163 -27.39 -20.99 -9.19
C GLU A 163 -26.96 -20.03 -8.06
N ALA A 164 -27.75 -20.00 -6.99
CA ALA A 164 -27.62 -19.04 -5.89
C ALA A 164 -26.19 -18.96 -5.35
N ALA A 165 -25.50 -17.88 -5.69
CA ALA A 165 -24.25 -17.51 -5.05
C ALA A 165 -24.46 -17.37 -3.54
N PRO A 166 -23.56 -17.91 -2.69
CA PRO A 166 -23.67 -17.73 -1.25
C PRO A 166 -23.61 -16.23 -0.95
N ALA A 167 -24.57 -15.79 -0.15
CA ALA A 167 -24.76 -14.40 0.25
C ALA A 167 -23.41 -13.78 0.63
N ALA A 168 -22.96 -12.82 -0.17
CA ALA A 168 -21.93 -11.89 0.24
C ALA A 168 -22.38 -11.30 1.59
N ILE A 169 -21.58 -11.49 2.63
CA ILE A 169 -21.80 -10.91 3.95
C ILE A 169 -21.81 -9.39 3.74
N GLN A 170 -23.01 -8.83 3.55
CA GLN A 170 -23.23 -7.39 3.59
C GLN A 170 -22.64 -6.92 4.91
N ALA A 171 -21.79 -5.90 4.85
CA ALA A 171 -21.30 -5.22 6.04
C ALA A 171 -22.53 -4.90 6.90
N GLN A 172 -22.66 -5.60 8.04
CA GLN A 172 -23.80 -5.43 8.92
C GLN A 172 -23.76 -3.96 9.38
N SER A 173 -24.83 -3.22 9.10
CA SER A 173 -24.91 -1.76 9.19
C SER A 173 -24.76 -1.19 10.62
N ASP A 174 -24.41 -2.04 11.59
CA ASP A 174 -24.28 -1.75 13.02
C ASP A 174 -22.85 -1.96 13.57
N GLU A 175 -21.87 -2.19 12.69
CA GLU A 175 -20.45 -2.28 13.07
C GLU A 175 -19.79 -0.89 13.12
N VAL A 176 -19.10 -0.61 14.22
CA VAL A 176 -18.14 0.49 14.35
C VAL A 176 -16.73 -0.08 14.28
N GLY A 177 -15.81 0.61 13.60
CA GLY A 177 -14.46 0.08 13.41
C GLY A 177 -13.36 1.12 13.50
N VAL A 178 -12.18 0.67 13.90
CA VAL A 178 -10.95 1.47 13.97
C VAL A 178 -9.87 0.80 13.13
N ARG A 179 -9.10 1.61 12.43
CA ARG A 179 -7.89 1.19 11.72
C ARG A 179 -6.65 1.71 12.41
N ILE A 180 -5.59 0.89 12.42
CA ILE A 180 -4.33 1.21 13.06
C ILE A 180 -3.15 0.80 12.16
N ALA A 181 -2.16 1.67 12.07
CA ALA A 181 -0.89 1.34 11.42
C ALA A 181 0.00 0.53 12.39
N PRO A 182 0.69 -0.51 11.92
CA PRO A 182 1.63 -1.27 12.75
C PRO A 182 2.80 -0.39 13.19
N ALA A 183 3.24 -0.55 14.44
CA ALA A 183 4.46 0.09 14.95
C ALA A 183 5.64 -0.84 14.70
N GLU A 184 6.67 -0.35 13.99
CA GLU A 184 7.87 -1.14 13.65
C GLU A 184 7.56 -2.49 12.96
N GLY A 185 6.49 -2.52 12.15
CA GLY A 185 6.04 -3.74 11.46
C GLY A 185 5.37 -4.77 12.38
N ARG A 186 5.05 -4.39 13.62
CA ARG A 186 4.40 -5.22 14.62
C ARG A 186 3.06 -4.64 15.02
N LEU A 187 2.14 -5.52 15.38
CA LEU A 187 0.83 -5.15 15.84
C LEU A 187 0.37 -6.07 16.99
N ARG A 188 -0.25 -5.50 18.00
CA ARG A 188 -0.93 -6.23 19.07
C ARG A 188 -2.38 -5.78 19.12
N ILE A 189 -3.31 -6.72 19.07
CA ILE A 189 -4.73 -6.48 19.20
C ILE A 189 -5.21 -7.22 20.44
N VAL A 190 -5.86 -6.52 21.35
CA VAL A 190 -6.41 -7.07 22.59
C VAL A 190 -7.92 -6.89 22.56
N LEU A 191 -8.66 -8.00 22.57
CA LEU A 191 -10.11 -8.02 22.67
C LEU A 191 -10.49 -8.40 24.11
N ASP A 192 -11.25 -7.54 24.78
CA ASP A 192 -11.67 -7.74 26.17
C ASP A 192 -13.19 -7.57 26.34
N GLY A 193 -13.74 -8.21 27.36
CA GLY A 193 -15.17 -8.16 27.70
C GLY A 193 -16.11 -9.00 26.83
N LEU A 194 -15.59 -9.75 25.86
CA LEU A 194 -16.41 -10.58 24.97
C LEU A 194 -17.17 -11.66 25.74
N PRO A 195 -18.50 -11.79 25.57
CA PRO A 195 -19.27 -12.81 26.27
C PRO A 195 -18.99 -14.21 25.72
N ALA A 196 -19.23 -15.24 26.52
CA ALA A 196 -19.19 -16.63 26.07
C ALA A 196 -20.14 -16.84 24.88
N GLY A 197 -19.69 -17.60 23.88
CA GLY A 197 -20.40 -17.79 22.61
C GLY A 197 -20.17 -16.71 21.56
N ALA A 198 -19.55 -15.57 21.91
CA ALA A 198 -19.23 -14.55 20.91
C ALA A 198 -18.23 -15.07 19.87
N GLU A 199 -18.39 -14.59 18.64
CA GLU A 199 -17.55 -14.97 17.51
C GLU A 199 -16.50 -13.92 17.21
N VAL A 200 -15.30 -14.37 16.88
CA VAL A 200 -14.19 -13.53 16.43
C VAL A 200 -13.72 -14.04 15.07
N LEU A 201 -13.91 -13.24 14.03
CA LEU A 201 -13.46 -13.54 12.67
C LEU A 201 -12.16 -12.78 12.39
N VAL A 202 -11.08 -13.49 12.12
CA VAL A 202 -9.80 -12.90 11.75
C VAL A 202 -9.51 -13.18 10.29
N THR A 203 -9.30 -12.14 9.49
CA THR A 203 -9.05 -12.22 8.05
C THR A 203 -7.70 -11.58 7.71
N ARG A 204 -6.87 -12.26 6.92
CA ARG A 204 -5.67 -11.70 6.30
C ARG A 204 -6.02 -11.01 5.00
N ILE A 205 -5.53 -9.79 4.86
CA ILE A 205 -5.80 -8.93 3.71
C ILE A 205 -4.51 -8.55 2.99
N SER A 206 -4.57 -8.53 1.66
CA SER A 206 -3.48 -8.13 0.78
C SER A 206 -3.50 -6.63 0.50
N GLY A 207 -2.32 -6.01 0.35
CA GLY A 207 -2.20 -4.63 -0.11
C GLY A 207 -2.56 -3.55 0.92
N ALA A 208 -3.03 -3.92 2.11
CA ALA A 208 -3.33 -2.97 3.18
C ALA A 208 -2.07 -2.59 3.98
N ALA A 209 -1.93 -1.31 4.32
CA ALA A 209 -0.89 -0.81 5.22
C ALA A 209 -1.31 -0.81 6.70
N THR A 210 -2.62 -0.92 6.97
CA THR A 210 -3.22 -0.81 8.30
C THR A 210 -4.06 -2.04 8.60
N ALA A 211 -4.09 -2.45 9.87
CA ALA A 211 -5.07 -3.41 10.36
C ALA A 211 -6.38 -2.72 10.72
N GLY A 212 -7.48 -3.46 10.66
CA GLY A 212 -8.81 -2.99 11.05
C GLY A 212 -9.42 -3.89 12.12
N VAL A 213 -10.11 -3.32 13.09
CA VAL A 213 -10.99 -4.07 14.00
C VAL A 213 -12.36 -3.43 13.98
N TYR A 214 -13.37 -4.26 13.75
CA TYR A 214 -14.78 -3.87 13.66
C TYR A 214 -15.56 -4.66 14.70
N ALA A 215 -16.37 -3.97 15.47
CA ALA A 215 -17.16 -4.53 16.57
C ALA A 215 -18.54 -3.87 16.57
N PRO A 216 -19.52 -4.43 17.29
CA PRO A 216 -20.87 -3.85 17.35
C PRO A 216 -20.85 -2.46 17.99
N ASP A 217 -21.87 -1.66 17.70
CA ASP A 217 -22.06 -0.36 18.36
C ASP A 217 -21.98 -0.44 19.90
N GLY A 218 -21.42 0.60 20.51
CA GLY A 218 -21.08 0.66 21.93
C GLY A 218 -19.71 0.07 22.31
N ALA A 219 -18.98 -0.52 21.36
CA ALA A 219 -17.60 -0.94 21.58
C ALA A 219 -16.67 0.26 21.87
N ARG A 220 -15.69 0.05 22.74
CA ARG A 220 -14.68 1.05 23.10
C ARG A 220 -13.35 0.67 22.50
N PHE A 221 -12.71 1.63 21.84
CA PHE A 221 -11.43 1.45 21.17
C PHE A 221 -10.37 2.34 21.81
N ARG A 222 -9.16 1.81 22.01
CA ARG A 222 -7.97 2.59 22.36
C ARG A 222 -6.81 2.14 21.48
N SER A 223 -6.08 3.09 20.92
CA SER A 223 -4.94 2.81 20.05
C SER A 223 -3.71 3.59 20.50
N GLY A 224 -2.53 2.98 20.36
CA GLY A 224 -1.24 3.60 20.64
C GLY A 224 -0.09 2.62 20.44
N ASP A 225 1.05 3.06 19.92
CA ASP A 225 2.29 2.27 19.80
C ASP A 225 2.12 0.85 19.19
N GLY A 226 1.27 0.73 18.16
CA GLY A 226 0.98 -0.57 17.52
C GLY A 226 0.16 -1.53 18.39
N LEU A 227 -0.41 -1.04 19.49
CA LEU A 227 -1.42 -1.70 20.30
C LEU A 227 -2.81 -1.14 19.95
N LEU A 228 -3.77 -2.03 19.76
CA LEU A 228 -5.19 -1.73 19.64
C LEU A 228 -5.96 -2.54 20.68
N GLU A 229 -6.55 -1.87 21.64
CA GLU A 229 -7.41 -2.46 22.66
C GLU A 229 -8.88 -2.22 22.29
N VAL A 230 -9.67 -3.28 22.31
CA VAL A 230 -11.09 -3.26 22.00
C VAL A 230 -11.87 -3.89 23.14
N GLY A 231 -12.65 -3.07 23.84
CA GLY A 231 -13.57 -3.52 24.88
C GLY A 231 -14.99 -3.55 24.35
N THR A 232 -15.62 -4.73 24.33
CA THR A 232 -17.01 -4.89 23.90
C THR A 232 -17.70 -6.00 24.68
N GLN A 233 -18.99 -5.82 25.00
CA GLN A 233 -19.82 -6.84 25.65
C GLN A 233 -20.72 -7.57 24.62
N ARG A 234 -20.51 -7.32 23.33
CA ARG A 234 -21.29 -7.89 22.22
C ARG A 234 -20.34 -8.39 21.14
N GLY A 235 -20.73 -9.48 20.48
CA GLY A 235 -20.15 -9.94 19.22
C GLY A 235 -21.15 -9.83 18.07
N PRO A 236 -20.74 -10.14 16.83
CA PRO A 236 -19.42 -10.64 16.44
C PRO A 236 -18.34 -9.54 16.40
N VAL A 237 -17.06 -9.93 16.44
CA VAL A 237 -15.92 -9.02 16.20
C VAL A 237 -15.14 -9.49 14.99
N ARG A 238 -14.83 -8.57 14.08
CA ARG A 238 -14.04 -8.83 12.88
C ARG A 238 -12.70 -8.12 12.96
N VAL A 239 -11.63 -8.85 12.66
CA VAL A 239 -10.25 -8.36 12.68
C VAL A 239 -9.64 -8.59 11.31
N GLU A 240 -9.12 -7.52 10.72
CA GLU A 240 -8.42 -7.54 9.43
C GLU A 240 -6.94 -7.30 9.64
N LEU A 241 -6.10 -8.25 9.21
CA LEU A 241 -4.65 -8.23 9.41
C LEU A 241 -3.91 -8.13 8.07
N PRO A 242 -3.02 -7.15 7.87
CA PRO A 242 -2.15 -7.12 6.69
C PRO A 242 -1.20 -8.33 6.67
N ARG A 243 -1.02 -8.94 5.49
CA ARG A 243 -0.14 -10.11 5.32
C ARG A 243 1.34 -9.83 5.61
N ASN A 244 1.76 -8.57 5.48
CA ASN A 244 3.14 -8.12 5.63
C ASN A 244 3.47 -7.62 7.04
N VAL A 245 2.59 -7.87 8.02
CA VAL A 245 2.74 -7.42 9.41
C VAL A 245 2.79 -8.62 10.35
N VAL A 246 3.65 -8.53 11.36
CA VAL A 246 3.65 -9.50 12.47
C VAL A 246 2.60 -9.04 13.48
N ALA A 247 1.49 -9.76 13.57
CA ALA A 247 0.35 -9.39 14.43
C ALA A 247 0.05 -10.47 15.46
N ILE A 248 -0.32 -10.07 16.67
CA ILE A 248 -0.83 -10.95 17.73
C ILE A 248 -2.23 -10.48 18.11
N VAL A 249 -3.20 -11.39 18.08
CA VAL A 249 -4.57 -11.14 18.57
C VAL A 249 -4.80 -11.95 19.84
N SER A 250 -5.12 -11.25 20.92
CA SER A 250 -5.43 -11.85 22.21
C SER A 250 -6.87 -11.59 22.61
N VAL A 251 -7.54 -12.59 23.18
CA VAL A 251 -8.92 -12.48 23.70
C VAL A 251 -8.91 -12.88 25.17
N GLY A 252 -9.38 -11.99 26.05
CA GLY A 252 -9.37 -12.22 27.49
C GLY A 252 -7.98 -12.57 28.03
N GLY A 253 -6.94 -11.89 27.53
CA GLY A 253 -5.55 -12.12 27.92
C GLY A 253 -4.87 -13.35 27.31
N ARG A 254 -5.57 -14.18 26.52
CA ARG A 254 -4.99 -15.38 25.88
C ARG A 254 -4.76 -15.13 24.40
N VAL A 255 -3.59 -15.51 23.88
CA VAL A 255 -3.28 -15.41 22.45
C VAL A 255 -4.14 -16.39 21.67
N TRP A 256 -4.87 -15.89 20.67
CA TRP A 256 -5.73 -16.69 19.79
C TRP A 256 -5.19 -16.79 18.37
N VAL A 257 -4.54 -15.72 17.91
CA VAL A 257 -3.92 -15.66 16.58
C VAL A 257 -2.53 -15.04 16.69
N GLU A 258 -1.58 -15.66 15.98
CA GLU A 258 -0.33 -15.03 15.56
C GLU A 258 -0.32 -15.00 14.03
N SER A 259 -0.15 -13.83 13.45
CA SER A 259 0.02 -13.65 12.01
C SER A 259 1.43 -13.18 11.74
N ASP A 260 2.10 -13.77 10.76
CA ASP A 260 3.38 -13.30 10.23
C ASP A 260 3.40 -13.42 8.70
N VAL A 261 4.58 -13.27 8.10
CA VAL A 261 4.77 -13.40 6.64
C VAL A 261 4.50 -14.83 6.15
N SER A 262 4.63 -15.83 7.01
CA SER A 262 4.45 -17.25 6.67
C SER A 262 2.99 -17.69 6.76
N GLY A 263 2.16 -17.02 7.55
CA GLY A 263 0.73 -17.37 7.63
C GLY A 263 0.06 -17.00 8.95
N LEU A 264 -1.08 -17.64 9.21
CA LEU A 264 -1.78 -17.63 10.50
C LEU A 264 -1.38 -18.85 11.33
N ARG A 265 -1.00 -18.63 12.58
CA ARG A 265 -1.02 -19.64 13.65
C ARG A 265 -2.20 -19.33 14.57
N THR A 266 -2.96 -20.36 14.94
CA THR A 266 -4.27 -20.20 15.59
C THR A 266 -4.33 -21.01 16.90
N PRO A 267 -3.61 -20.61 17.96
CA PRO A 267 -3.62 -21.31 19.26
C PRO A 267 -4.97 -21.24 20.02
N GLY A 268 -5.88 -20.37 19.60
CA GLY A 268 -7.19 -20.19 20.23
C GLY A 268 -8.20 -21.32 19.97
N PRO A 269 -9.42 -21.22 20.55
CA PRO A 269 -10.52 -22.15 20.31
C PRO A 269 -11.11 -21.97 18.90
N LEU A 270 -10.42 -22.55 17.92
CA LEU A 270 -10.77 -22.48 16.51
C LEU A 270 -12.07 -23.23 16.20
N VAL A 271 -12.97 -22.60 15.45
CA VAL A 271 -14.19 -23.22 14.91
C VAL A 271 -13.97 -23.63 13.47
N GLU A 272 -13.51 -22.68 12.65
CA GLU A 272 -13.29 -22.88 11.21
C GLU A 272 -12.05 -22.10 10.77
N ARG A 273 -11.34 -22.63 9.76
CA ARG A 273 -10.16 -21.99 9.19
C ARG A 273 -10.00 -22.32 7.71
N ASP A 274 -9.62 -21.30 6.96
CA ASP A 274 -9.02 -21.40 5.65
C ASP A 274 -7.62 -20.73 5.64
N ASP A 275 -7.02 -20.53 4.46
CA ASP A 275 -5.69 -19.94 4.32
C ASP A 275 -5.63 -18.47 4.76
N GLU A 276 -6.75 -17.76 4.66
CA GLU A 276 -6.86 -16.31 4.90
C GLU A 276 -7.75 -15.95 6.07
N ARG A 277 -8.60 -16.87 6.54
CA ARG A 277 -9.62 -16.60 7.54
C ARG A 277 -9.58 -17.64 8.64
N ALA A 278 -9.79 -17.18 9.85
CA ALA A 278 -9.96 -18.03 11.01
C ALA A 278 -11.12 -17.50 11.85
N LEU A 279 -12.10 -18.36 12.08
CA LEU A 279 -13.26 -18.10 12.94
C LEU A 279 -13.04 -18.78 14.29
N PHE A 280 -13.23 -18.01 15.36
CA PHE A 280 -13.11 -18.47 16.73
C PHE A 280 -14.41 -18.21 17.49
N ARG A 281 -14.64 -19.00 18.54
CA ARG A 281 -15.78 -18.81 19.45
C ARG A 281 -15.31 -18.78 20.90
N VAL A 282 -15.71 -17.75 21.63
CA VAL A 282 -15.42 -17.59 23.07
C VAL A 282 -16.12 -18.70 23.84
N ARG A 283 -15.42 -19.33 24.78
CA ARG A 283 -15.94 -20.40 25.65
C ARG A 283 -16.22 -19.88 27.04
#